data_AF-A0A1Q5PUK5-F1
#
_entry.id   AF-A0A1Q5PUK5-F1
#
_cell.length_a   1.000
_cell.length_b   1.000
_cell.length_c   1.000
_cell.angle_alpha   90.00
_cell.angle_beta   90.00
_cell.angle_gamma   90.00
#
_symmetry.space_group_name_H-M   'P 1'
#
loop_
_entity.id
_entity.type
_entity.pdbx_description
1 polymer ?
#
loop_
_entity_poly.entity_id
_entity_poly.type
_entity_poly.pdbx_seq_one_letter_code
_entity_poly.pdbx_strand_id
1 'polypeptide(L)'
;MLGTGVLAVRMSASQAIIDPSPQTALPPGNRGLPLSDFATVVASAAPAPTLGADGQPTPAPTAMTESSEPAEPAPAPSDNRLASQTTRVQASQPRSGADIKVPLRLDITSLTVADGATLLNFSVQLAPGEGTWKVGDFFAEPGRGDSTSGVKLVADSQTLTPRLDGDGNCYCSSQLGDLVLAAGEPQLFFASYPALPPHTTHADVHVPGFAPLTGVPVQHADAPAPSPTPIPPTTEPPSSATPSPTPETSPEPPPTPSPSAPPAGHDGLVPESATPTEGTE
;
A
#
# COMPACT_ATOMS: atom_id res chain seq x y z
N MET A 1 53.16 10.35 -39.73
CA MET A 1 51.93 9.56 -39.54
C MET A 1 50.91 10.46 -38.85
N LEU A 2 49.78 10.69 -39.52
CA LEU A 2 48.76 11.68 -39.18
C LEU A 2 47.84 11.13 -38.08
N GLY A 3 47.66 11.89 -37.00
CA GLY A 3 46.68 11.62 -35.95
C GLY A 3 45.50 12.58 -36.07
N THR A 4 44.37 12.06 -36.52
CA THR A 4 43.12 12.77 -36.75
C THR A 4 42.46 13.15 -35.43
N GLY A 5 42.41 14.44 -35.11
CA GLY A 5 41.61 14.98 -34.00
C GLY A 5 40.18 15.26 -34.46
N VAL A 6 39.19 14.59 -33.84
CA VAL A 6 37.77 14.87 -34.08
C VAL A 6 37.31 15.90 -33.05
N LEU A 7 37.13 17.13 -33.53
CA LEU A 7 36.54 18.26 -32.82
C LEU A 7 35.01 18.15 -32.95
N ALA A 8 34.29 17.81 -31.89
CA ALA A 8 32.83 17.81 -31.88
C ALA A 8 32.32 19.20 -31.45
N VAL A 9 31.74 19.92 -32.41
CA VAL A 9 31.07 21.22 -32.25
C VAL A 9 29.74 21.01 -31.54
N ARG A 10 29.55 21.61 -30.35
CA ARG A 10 28.21 21.77 -29.76
C ARG A 10 27.51 22.94 -30.46
N MET A 11 26.52 22.62 -31.29
CA MET A 11 25.59 23.63 -31.81
C MET A 11 24.66 24.08 -30.69
N SER A 12 24.73 25.38 -30.41
CA SER A 12 23.79 26.15 -29.61
C SER A 12 22.90 26.91 -30.60
N ALA A 13 21.59 26.70 -30.51
CA ALA A 13 20.53 27.53 -31.12
C ALA A 13 19.19 26.95 -30.66
N SER A 14 18.11 27.68 -30.46
CA SER A 14 17.82 29.10 -30.32
C SER A 14 16.37 29.15 -29.86
N GLN A 15 16.03 30.23 -29.17
CA GLN A 15 14.73 30.55 -28.61
C GLN A 15 13.60 30.52 -29.65
N ALA A 16 12.40 30.11 -29.23
CA ALA A 16 11.15 30.50 -29.87
C ALA A 16 10.29 31.22 -28.82
N ILE A 17 10.17 32.53 -29.02
CA ILE A 17 9.19 33.45 -28.44
C ILE A 17 7.93 33.39 -29.33
N ILE A 18 6.76 33.80 -28.78
CA ILE A 18 5.40 33.98 -29.34
C ILE A 18 4.44 32.96 -28.68
N ASP A 19 3.46 33.31 -27.83
CA ASP A 19 2.50 34.42 -27.90
C ASP A 19 1.88 34.74 -26.50
N PRO A 20 1.64 36.01 -26.14
CA PRO A 20 0.94 36.39 -24.91
C PRO A 20 -0.55 36.79 -25.11
N SER A 21 -1.44 36.10 -24.37
CA SER A 21 -2.79 36.52 -23.91
C SER A 21 -3.96 36.42 -24.93
N PRO A 22 -5.18 36.09 -24.44
CA PRO A 22 -5.99 37.06 -23.72
C PRO A 22 -6.43 36.62 -22.32
N GLN A 23 -6.31 37.56 -21.38
CA GLN A 23 -6.93 37.50 -20.07
C GLN A 23 -8.46 37.46 -20.23
N THR A 24 -9.09 36.37 -19.80
CA THR A 24 -10.53 36.36 -19.56
C THR A 24 -10.78 37.08 -18.24
N ALA A 25 -11.25 38.32 -18.34
CA ALA A 25 -11.73 39.10 -17.22
C ALA A 25 -12.87 38.35 -16.50
N LEU A 26 -12.65 37.98 -15.23
CA LEU A 26 -13.71 37.52 -14.34
C LEU A 26 -14.55 38.73 -13.88
N PRO A 27 -15.88 38.62 -13.84
CA PRO A 27 -16.74 39.71 -13.39
C PRO A 27 -16.59 39.96 -11.87
N PRO A 28 -16.54 41.22 -11.42
CA PRO A 28 -16.64 41.55 -10.01
C PRO A 28 -18.10 41.51 -9.57
N GLY A 29 -18.47 40.57 -8.70
CA GLY A 29 -19.76 40.64 -8.03
C GLY A 29 -20.29 39.31 -7.52
N ASN A 30 -19.95 38.97 -6.28
CA ASN A 30 -21.00 38.76 -5.29
C ASN A 30 -20.44 38.86 -3.88
N ARG A 31 -20.65 40.05 -3.30
CA ARG A 31 -20.62 40.28 -1.86
C ARG A 31 -21.90 39.70 -1.27
N GLY A 32 -21.74 38.92 -0.20
CA GLY A 32 -22.75 38.74 0.82
C GLY A 32 -23.52 37.43 0.72
N LEU A 33 -23.34 36.56 1.73
CA LEU A 33 -24.24 36.36 2.88
C LEU A 33 -23.80 35.03 3.58
N PRO A 34 -24.29 34.70 4.78
CA PRO A 34 -23.58 34.92 6.02
C PRO A 34 -23.15 33.62 6.71
N LEU A 35 -22.32 33.80 7.74
CA LEU A 35 -22.14 32.88 8.85
C LEU A 35 -23.47 32.30 9.33
N SER A 36 -23.62 30.98 9.21
CA SER A 36 -24.54 30.11 9.96
C SER A 36 -24.11 28.67 9.67
N ASP A 37 -24.09 27.74 10.59
CA ASP A 37 -24.19 27.75 12.03
C ASP A 37 -23.62 26.38 12.45
N PHE A 38 -23.09 26.34 13.65
CA PHE A 38 -22.53 25.17 14.31
C PHE A 38 -23.51 23.99 14.30
N ALA A 39 -23.14 22.88 13.64
CA ALA A 39 -23.80 21.59 13.87
C ALA A 39 -23.09 20.85 15.02
N THR A 40 -23.60 21.16 16.21
CA THR A 40 -23.55 20.47 17.50
C THR A 40 -23.06 19.01 17.48
N VAL A 41 -21.96 18.78 18.20
CA VAL A 41 -21.60 17.46 18.75
C VAL A 41 -22.66 17.10 19.79
N VAL A 42 -23.47 16.08 19.52
CA VAL A 42 -24.33 15.46 20.53
C VAL A 42 -23.42 14.63 21.44
N ALA A 43 -22.97 15.26 22.53
CA ALA A 43 -22.39 14.55 23.65
C ALA A 43 -23.48 13.67 24.28
N SER A 44 -23.29 12.35 24.25
CA SER A 44 -24.14 11.41 24.95
C SER A 44 -23.91 11.60 26.44
N ALA A 45 -24.81 12.35 27.09
CA ALA A 45 -24.77 12.58 28.53
C ALA A 45 -25.11 11.28 29.25
N ALA A 46 -24.14 10.76 30.01
CA ALA A 46 -24.43 9.77 31.06
C ALA A 46 -25.39 10.40 32.08
N PRO A 47 -26.40 9.66 32.59
CA PRO A 47 -27.33 10.19 33.56
C PRO A 47 -26.60 10.56 34.85
N ALA A 48 -26.76 11.81 35.27
CA ALA A 48 -26.33 12.25 36.59
C ALA A 48 -27.16 11.52 37.67
N PRO A 49 -26.56 11.14 38.82
CA PRO A 49 -27.30 10.58 39.93
C PRO A 49 -28.24 11.65 40.50
N THR A 50 -29.53 11.37 40.50
CA THR A 50 -30.55 12.20 41.14
C THR A 50 -30.35 12.19 42.65
N LEU A 51 -29.95 13.33 43.23
CA LEU A 51 -29.96 13.58 44.66
C LEU A 51 -31.42 13.72 45.13
N GLY A 52 -31.95 12.67 45.76
CA GLY A 52 -33.23 12.72 46.46
C GLY A 52 -33.13 13.53 47.76
N ALA A 53 -34.16 14.32 48.04
CA ALA A 53 -34.23 15.26 49.16
C ALA A 53 -34.62 14.63 50.51
N ASP A 54 -34.71 13.31 50.61
CA ASP A 54 -35.05 12.61 51.86
C ASP A 54 -33.96 11.60 52.18
N GLY A 55 -33.14 11.93 53.18
CA GLY A 55 -31.94 11.18 53.57
C GLY A 55 -32.23 9.82 54.20
N GLN A 56 -32.69 8.87 53.40
CA GLN A 56 -32.87 7.48 53.81
C GLN A 56 -32.33 6.53 52.71
N PRO A 57 -31.29 5.72 52.98
CA PRO A 57 -30.79 4.74 52.03
C PRO A 57 -31.85 3.65 51.81
N THR A 58 -32.43 3.62 50.61
CA THR A 58 -33.32 2.54 50.19
C THR A 58 -32.48 1.38 49.68
N PRO A 59 -32.62 0.16 50.23
CA PRO A 59 -31.95 -1.01 49.68
C PRO A 59 -32.48 -1.30 48.27
N ALA A 60 -31.57 -1.49 47.32
CA ALA A 60 -31.90 -1.84 45.94
C ALA A 60 -32.75 -3.11 45.88
N PRO A 61 -33.76 -3.19 44.99
CA PRO A 61 -34.49 -4.43 44.77
C PRO A 61 -33.55 -5.47 44.14
N THR A 62 -33.44 -6.63 44.79
CA THR A 62 -32.84 -7.84 44.23
C THR A 62 -33.69 -8.26 43.03
N ALA A 63 -33.26 -7.86 41.83
CA ALA A 63 -33.82 -8.39 40.59
C ALA A 63 -33.40 -9.86 40.47
N MET A 64 -34.37 -10.76 40.61
CA MET A 64 -34.21 -12.13 40.14
C MET A 64 -34.20 -12.09 38.62
N THR A 65 -33.01 -12.16 38.04
CA THR A 65 -32.83 -12.33 36.60
C THR A 65 -33.20 -13.78 36.26
N GLU A 66 -34.41 -13.96 35.74
CA GLU A 66 -34.86 -15.18 35.10
C GLU A 66 -33.98 -15.42 33.86
N SER A 67 -33.15 -16.46 33.96
CA SER A 67 -32.23 -16.91 32.92
C SER A 67 -33.02 -17.61 31.81
N SER A 68 -33.63 -16.82 30.92
CA SER A 68 -34.09 -17.32 29.62
C SER A 68 -32.90 -17.29 28.68
N GLU A 69 -32.26 -18.46 28.52
CA GLU A 69 -31.27 -18.75 27.48
C GLU A 69 -31.97 -18.71 26.11
N PRO A 70 -31.72 -17.70 25.27
CA PRO A 70 -32.22 -17.71 23.90
C PRO A 70 -31.38 -18.72 23.14
N ALA A 71 -32.03 -19.75 22.57
CA ALA A 71 -31.38 -20.71 21.69
C ALA A 71 -30.54 -19.96 20.65
N GLU A 72 -29.23 -20.16 20.73
CA GLU A 72 -28.24 -19.63 19.80
C GLU A 72 -28.65 -20.07 18.38
N PRO A 73 -28.96 -19.13 17.47
CA PRO A 73 -29.18 -19.47 16.08
C PRO A 73 -27.89 -20.11 15.57
N ALA A 74 -27.98 -21.33 15.07
CA ALA A 74 -26.85 -22.01 14.45
C ALA A 74 -26.13 -21.04 13.49
N PRO A 75 -24.80 -20.93 13.55
CA PRO A 75 -24.05 -20.02 12.70
C PRO A 75 -24.40 -20.33 11.25
N ALA A 76 -25.00 -19.35 10.56
CA ALA A 76 -25.20 -19.44 9.14
C ALA A 76 -23.85 -19.76 8.47
N PRO A 77 -23.80 -20.64 7.46
CA PRO A 77 -22.57 -20.93 6.74
C PRO A 77 -22.02 -19.62 6.18
N SER A 78 -20.89 -19.16 6.74
CA SER A 78 -20.17 -17.99 6.28
C SER A 78 -19.71 -18.24 4.84
N ASP A 79 -20.43 -17.70 3.87
CA ASP A 79 -20.02 -17.52 2.47
C ASP A 79 -18.89 -16.49 2.34
N ASN A 80 -17.86 -16.59 3.20
CA ASN A 80 -16.76 -15.64 3.29
C ASN A 80 -15.57 -16.02 2.39
N ARG A 81 -15.82 -16.78 1.31
CA ARG A 81 -14.76 -17.26 0.40
C ARG A 81 -14.09 -16.16 -0.43
N LEU A 82 -14.62 -14.94 -0.43
CA LEU A 82 -14.00 -13.78 -1.08
C LEU A 82 -12.95 -13.06 -0.20
N ALA A 83 -12.92 -13.31 1.12
CA ALA A 83 -12.05 -12.56 2.04
C ALA A 83 -10.59 -13.07 2.12
N SER A 84 -10.21 -14.13 1.41
CA SER A 84 -8.93 -14.82 1.62
C SER A 84 -7.92 -14.70 0.48
N GLN A 85 -8.16 -13.87 -0.54
CA GLN A 85 -7.19 -13.64 -1.63
C GLN A 85 -6.39 -12.35 -1.47
N THR A 86 -6.06 -11.96 -0.24
CA THR A 86 -5.05 -10.93 0.01
C THR A 86 -3.68 -11.51 -0.34
N THR A 87 -3.26 -11.36 -1.60
CA THR A 87 -1.88 -11.68 -1.97
C THR A 87 -0.95 -10.66 -1.32
N ARG A 88 -0.33 -11.05 -0.20
CA ARG A 88 0.69 -10.22 0.46
C ARG A 88 2.00 -10.33 -0.30
N VAL A 89 2.28 -9.34 -1.15
CA VAL A 89 3.63 -9.10 -1.66
C VAL A 89 4.30 -8.12 -0.70
N GLN A 90 5.49 -8.48 -0.21
CA GLN A 90 6.20 -7.73 0.84
C GLN A 90 7.51 -7.15 0.32
N ALA A 91 7.79 -5.91 0.68
CA ALA A 91 9.10 -5.30 0.56
C ALA A 91 9.59 -4.87 1.95
N SER A 92 10.79 -5.34 2.33
CA SER A 92 11.30 -5.21 3.70
C SER A 92 12.38 -4.16 3.87
N GLN A 93 12.86 -3.52 2.78
CA GLN A 93 13.99 -2.60 2.87
C GLN A 93 13.86 -1.40 1.93
N PRO A 94 14.15 -0.19 2.43
CA PRO A 94 14.40 0.96 1.59
C PRO A 94 15.63 0.72 0.69
N ARG A 95 15.64 1.30 -0.51
CA ARG A 95 16.84 1.34 -1.37
C ARG A 95 17.95 2.09 -0.64
N SER A 96 19.16 1.53 -0.71
CA SER A 96 20.38 2.20 -0.25
C SER A 96 20.50 3.59 -0.92
N GLY A 97 20.57 4.65 -0.12
CA GLY A 97 20.64 6.04 -0.58
C GLY A 97 19.30 6.80 -0.60
N ALA A 98 18.17 6.18 -0.23
CA ALA A 98 16.94 6.93 0.05
C ALA A 98 17.07 7.70 1.38
N ASP A 99 16.47 8.88 1.47
CA ASP A 99 16.44 9.70 2.71
C ASP A 99 15.71 9.04 3.89
N ILE A 100 15.09 7.88 3.64
CA ILE A 100 14.47 7.04 4.66
C ILE A 100 15.56 6.32 5.45
N LYS A 101 15.88 6.85 6.63
CA LYS A 101 16.85 6.24 7.57
C LYS A 101 16.25 5.15 8.46
N VAL A 102 14.94 4.94 8.37
CA VAL A 102 14.21 4.00 9.23
C VAL A 102 13.75 2.76 8.45
N PRO A 103 13.84 1.55 9.03
CA PRO A 103 13.37 0.34 8.37
C PRO A 103 11.83 0.35 8.27
N LEU A 104 11.33 0.44 7.05
CA LEU A 104 9.91 0.36 6.74
C LEU A 104 9.59 -0.99 6.10
N ARG A 105 8.43 -1.53 6.47
CA ARG A 105 7.81 -2.70 5.84
C ARG A 105 6.62 -2.23 5.02
N LEU A 106 6.54 -2.69 3.78
CA LEU A 106 5.44 -2.39 2.88
C LEU A 106 4.74 -3.68 2.47
N ASP A 107 3.42 -3.71 2.62
CA ASP A 107 2.56 -4.82 2.21
C ASP A 107 1.50 -4.35 1.21
N ILE A 108 1.44 -4.98 0.04
CA ILE A 108 0.30 -4.78 -0.85
C ILE A 108 -0.88 -5.59 -0.30
N THR A 109 -2.01 -4.91 -0.06
CA THR A 109 -3.23 -5.52 0.45
C THR A 109 -4.14 -5.96 -0.69
N SER A 110 -4.33 -5.10 -1.69
CA SER A 110 -5.08 -5.45 -2.89
C SER A 110 -4.72 -4.57 -4.09
N LEU A 111 -4.90 -5.12 -5.28
CA LEU A 111 -4.84 -4.41 -6.55
C LEU A 111 -6.03 -4.87 -7.39
N THR A 112 -7.06 -4.03 -7.48
CA THR A 112 -8.37 -4.41 -8.03
C THR A 112 -8.77 -3.49 -9.17
N VAL A 113 -9.29 -4.03 -10.26
CA VAL A 113 -9.91 -3.30 -11.37
C VAL A 113 -11.43 -3.39 -11.20
N ALA A 114 -12.07 -2.25 -11.03
CA ALA A 114 -13.52 -2.13 -10.87
C ALA A 114 -13.98 -0.74 -11.35
N ASP A 115 -15.20 -0.65 -11.89
CA ASP A 115 -15.84 0.62 -12.23
C ASP A 115 -15.00 1.56 -13.12
N GLY A 116 -14.22 0.99 -14.04
CA GLY A 116 -13.36 1.74 -14.95
C GLY A 116 -12.12 2.37 -14.27
N ALA A 117 -11.73 1.89 -13.10
CA ALA A 117 -10.51 2.30 -12.41
C ALA A 117 -9.74 1.09 -11.86
N THR A 118 -8.47 1.31 -11.57
CA THR A 118 -7.63 0.35 -10.83
C THR A 118 -7.32 0.94 -9.45
N LEU A 119 -7.71 0.23 -8.39
CA LEU A 119 -7.49 0.63 -7.00
C LEU A 119 -6.37 -0.21 -6.39
N LEU A 120 -5.32 0.46 -5.94
CA LEU A 120 -4.23 -0.12 -5.16
C LEU A 120 -4.45 0.22 -3.69
N ASN A 121 -4.49 -0.79 -2.82
CA ASN A 121 -4.45 -0.62 -1.36
C ASN A 121 -3.18 -1.29 -0.82
N PHE A 122 -2.45 -0.58 0.03
CA PHE A 122 -1.22 -1.07 0.63
C PHE A 122 -1.07 -0.52 2.05
N SER A 123 -0.31 -1.23 2.89
CA SER A 123 0.04 -0.75 4.21
C SER A 123 1.54 -0.53 4.34
N VAL A 124 1.89 0.44 5.18
CA VAL A 124 3.27 0.74 5.55
C VAL A 124 3.37 0.68 7.06
N GLN A 125 4.38 -0.02 7.53
CA GLN A 125 4.63 -0.23 8.95
C GLN A 125 6.09 0.11 9.24
N LEU A 126 6.30 0.89 10.30
CA LEU A 126 7.63 1.12 10.83
C LEU A 126 8.05 -0.08 11.69
N ALA A 127 9.29 -0.56 11.54
CA ALA A 127 9.74 -1.75 12.25
C ALA A 127 9.62 -1.59 13.79
N PRO A 128 9.37 -2.68 14.54
CA PRO A 128 9.30 -2.61 16.00
C PRO A 128 10.59 -2.07 16.60
N GLY A 129 10.47 -1.21 17.62
CA GLY A 129 11.63 -0.63 18.33
C GLY A 129 12.24 0.61 17.66
N GLU A 130 11.72 1.00 16.50
CA GLU A 130 12.06 2.28 15.88
C GLU A 130 11.31 3.45 16.51
N GLY A 131 11.72 4.68 16.21
CA GLY A 131 11.10 5.90 16.71
C GLY A 131 9.75 6.21 16.03
N THR A 132 9.61 7.43 15.54
CA THR A 132 8.47 7.84 14.73
C THR A 132 8.96 8.32 13.38
N TRP A 133 8.13 8.19 12.34
CA TRP A 133 8.45 8.67 11.00
C TRP A 133 7.36 9.58 10.48
N LYS A 134 7.74 10.78 10.04
CA LYS A 134 6.84 11.71 9.34
C LYS A 134 6.73 11.29 7.89
N VAL A 135 5.52 10.96 7.46
CA VAL A 135 5.26 10.49 6.09
C VAL A 135 5.45 11.63 5.08
N GLY A 136 4.97 12.83 5.40
CA GLY A 136 5.03 13.97 4.47
C GLY A 136 4.31 13.68 3.15
N ASP A 137 4.83 14.20 2.04
CA ASP A 137 4.27 13.98 0.69
C ASP A 137 4.79 12.70 0.02
N PHE A 138 5.42 11.79 0.76
CA PHE A 138 6.15 10.66 0.21
C PHE A 138 5.27 9.72 -0.66
N PHE A 139 4.06 9.41 -0.19
CA PHE A 139 3.08 8.61 -0.93
C PHE A 139 2.05 9.47 -1.69
N ALA A 140 2.25 10.79 -1.73
CA ALA A 140 1.31 11.72 -2.35
C ALA A 140 1.45 11.74 -3.87
N GLU A 141 0.93 12.78 -4.52
CA GLU A 141 0.93 12.94 -5.97
C GLU A 141 2.36 12.90 -6.56
N PRO A 142 2.57 12.21 -7.70
CA PRO A 142 3.85 12.24 -8.38
C PRO A 142 4.23 13.65 -8.81
N GLY A 143 5.43 14.08 -8.43
CA GLY A 143 5.94 15.42 -8.77
C GLY A 143 5.51 16.53 -7.80
N ARG A 144 4.74 16.21 -6.76
CA ARG A 144 4.50 17.14 -5.65
C ARG A 144 5.69 17.06 -4.67
N GLY A 145 6.39 18.17 -4.52
CA GLY A 145 7.66 18.24 -3.79
C GLY A 145 8.83 17.84 -4.70
N ASP A 146 9.20 16.56 -4.68
CA ASP A 146 10.31 16.02 -5.47
C ASP A 146 9.81 15.14 -6.62
N SER A 147 10.59 15.05 -7.70
CA SER A 147 10.25 14.25 -8.90
C SER A 147 10.14 12.73 -8.65
N THR A 148 10.50 12.30 -7.45
CA THR A 148 10.49 10.92 -6.97
C THR A 148 9.28 10.58 -6.12
N SER A 149 8.42 11.53 -5.77
CA SER A 149 7.22 11.29 -4.95
C SER A 149 6.17 10.42 -5.67
N GLY A 150 5.34 9.76 -4.88
CA GLY A 150 4.13 9.07 -5.33
C GLY A 150 4.30 7.64 -5.85
N VAL A 151 3.25 6.85 -5.66
CA VAL A 151 3.22 5.43 -6.03
C VAL A 151 2.90 5.29 -7.51
N LYS A 152 3.73 4.54 -8.24
CA LYS A 152 3.55 4.25 -9.67
C LYS A 152 3.20 2.79 -9.86
N LEU A 153 2.40 2.52 -10.88
CA LEU A 153 2.03 1.18 -11.30
C LEU A 153 2.63 0.93 -12.68
N VAL A 154 3.21 -0.24 -12.92
CA VAL A 154 3.72 -0.64 -14.23
C VAL A 154 3.01 -1.90 -14.67
N ALA A 155 2.31 -1.84 -15.80
CA ALA A 155 1.58 -2.97 -16.36
C ALA A 155 1.71 -2.94 -17.88
N ASP A 156 1.93 -4.09 -18.51
CA ASP A 156 2.04 -4.20 -19.99
C ASP A 156 3.03 -3.20 -20.61
N SER A 157 4.16 -2.96 -19.94
CA SER A 157 5.18 -1.96 -20.30
C SER A 157 4.74 -0.48 -20.22
N GLN A 158 3.53 -0.20 -19.73
CA GLN A 158 3.03 1.15 -19.47
C GLN A 158 3.26 1.52 -18.01
N THR A 159 3.80 2.72 -17.77
CA THR A 159 3.87 3.31 -16.43
C THR A 159 2.66 4.20 -16.21
N LEU A 160 1.87 3.89 -15.19
CA LEU A 160 0.68 4.61 -14.78
C LEU A 160 0.96 5.40 -13.50
N THR A 161 0.49 6.65 -13.49
CA THR A 161 0.44 7.50 -12.30
C THR A 161 -0.99 7.51 -11.74
N PRO A 162 -1.15 7.83 -10.45
CA PRO A 162 -2.48 8.01 -9.87
C PRO A 162 -3.29 9.04 -10.68
N ARG A 163 -4.60 8.83 -10.74
CA ARG A 163 -5.54 9.75 -11.39
C ARG A 163 -5.56 11.07 -10.65
N LEU A 164 -5.73 12.15 -11.40
CA LEU A 164 -6.01 13.48 -10.87
C LEU A 164 -7.49 13.82 -11.11
N ASP A 165 -8.08 14.61 -10.23
CA ASP A 165 -9.38 15.22 -10.43
C ASP A 165 -9.30 16.46 -11.35
N GLY A 166 -10.43 17.14 -11.58
CA GLY A 166 -10.49 18.33 -12.43
C GLY A 166 -9.73 19.54 -11.87
N ASP A 167 -9.43 19.53 -10.57
CA ASP A 167 -8.67 20.56 -9.86
C ASP A 167 -7.19 20.19 -9.70
N GLY A 168 -6.78 19.02 -10.22
CA GLY A 168 -5.42 18.50 -10.15
C GLY A 168 -5.09 17.73 -8.87
N ASN A 169 -6.06 17.43 -8.00
CA ASN A 169 -5.78 16.63 -6.81
C ASN A 169 -5.72 15.14 -7.14
N CYS A 170 -4.75 14.46 -6.54
CA CYS A 170 -4.61 13.01 -6.67
C CYS A 170 -5.76 12.24 -6.00
N TYR A 171 -6.32 11.26 -6.72
CA TYR A 171 -7.18 10.21 -6.16
C TYR A 171 -6.33 9.15 -5.42
N CYS A 172 -5.62 9.60 -4.40
CA CYS A 172 -4.81 8.78 -3.51
C CYS A 172 -4.95 9.28 -2.08
N SER A 173 -4.33 8.58 -1.12
CA SER A 173 -4.25 9.06 0.26
C SER A 173 -3.67 10.47 0.30
N SER A 174 -4.48 11.42 0.76
CA SER A 174 -4.15 12.84 0.87
C SER A 174 -3.96 13.25 2.34
N GLN A 175 -3.54 14.49 2.58
CA GLN A 175 -3.35 15.07 3.92
C GLN A 175 -2.30 14.34 4.77
N LEU A 176 -1.24 13.84 4.12
CA LEU A 176 -0.16 13.08 4.75
C LEU A 176 0.91 13.96 5.42
N GLY A 177 0.84 15.28 5.24
CA GLY A 177 1.87 16.23 5.70
C GLY A 177 2.20 16.15 7.19
N ASP A 178 1.17 15.96 8.02
CA ASP A 178 1.30 15.85 9.47
C ASP A 178 1.18 14.40 9.97
N LEU A 179 1.08 13.42 9.07
CA LEU A 179 0.94 12.02 9.44
C LEU A 179 2.28 11.50 9.99
N VAL A 180 2.23 11.00 11.22
CA VAL A 180 3.35 10.38 11.92
C VAL A 180 3.05 8.90 12.11
N LEU A 181 3.90 8.02 11.56
CA LEU A 181 3.81 6.59 11.81
C LEU A 181 4.53 6.24 13.11
N ALA A 182 3.84 5.51 13.98
CA ALA A 182 4.42 4.88 15.16
C ALA A 182 4.97 3.49 14.82
N ALA A 183 5.99 3.05 15.54
CA ALA A 183 6.57 1.72 15.38
C ALA A 183 5.53 0.63 15.69
N GLY A 184 5.49 -0.40 14.84
CA GLY A 184 4.65 -1.58 15.05
C GLY A 184 3.19 -1.44 14.63
N GLU A 185 2.69 -0.25 14.29
CA GLU A 185 1.32 -0.09 13.78
C GLU A 185 1.32 0.10 12.25
N PRO A 186 0.68 -0.81 11.49
CA PRO A 186 0.56 -0.65 10.04
C PRO A 186 -0.47 0.43 9.71
N GLN A 187 -0.08 1.40 8.89
CA GLN A 187 -0.97 2.42 8.36
C GLN A 187 -1.39 2.07 6.93
N LEU A 188 -2.69 2.18 6.66
CA LEU A 188 -3.26 1.88 5.34
C LEU A 188 -3.23 3.12 4.43
N PHE A 189 -2.86 2.90 3.17
CA PHE A 189 -2.82 3.87 2.10
C PHE A 189 -3.50 3.31 0.85
N PHE A 190 -3.94 4.21 -0.03
CA PHE A 190 -4.54 3.85 -1.31
C PHE A 190 -4.13 4.80 -2.43
N ALA A 191 -4.19 4.30 -3.67
CA ALA A 191 -4.07 5.09 -4.89
C ALA A 191 -4.96 4.52 -6.00
N SER A 192 -5.61 5.40 -6.76
CA SER A 192 -6.45 5.05 -7.91
C SER A 192 -5.77 5.40 -9.22
N TYR A 193 -5.83 4.49 -10.19
CA TYR A 193 -5.22 4.59 -11.52
C TYR A 193 -6.30 4.44 -12.61
N PRO A 194 -6.01 4.83 -13.87
CA PRO A 194 -6.82 4.41 -15.00
C PRO A 194 -6.99 2.88 -15.02
N ALA A 195 -8.14 2.39 -15.51
CA ALA A 195 -8.38 0.96 -15.62
C ALA A 195 -7.28 0.26 -16.43
N LEU A 196 -6.72 -0.80 -15.85
CA LEU A 196 -5.89 -1.74 -16.59
C LEU A 196 -6.70 -2.50 -17.66
N PRO A 197 -6.06 -2.93 -18.76
CA PRO A 197 -6.69 -3.82 -19.72
C PRO A 197 -7.26 -5.09 -19.06
N PRO A 198 -8.38 -5.65 -19.57
CA PRO A 198 -9.07 -6.77 -18.92
C PRO A 198 -8.28 -8.09 -18.90
N HIS A 199 -7.18 -8.17 -19.66
CA HIS A 199 -6.30 -9.34 -19.71
C HIS A 199 -5.05 -9.20 -18.82
N THR A 200 -4.85 -8.04 -18.19
CA THR A 200 -3.71 -7.78 -17.31
C THR A 200 -3.91 -8.55 -16.01
N THR A 201 -3.14 -9.63 -15.81
CA THR A 201 -3.24 -10.48 -14.60
C THR A 201 -2.26 -10.08 -13.51
N HIS A 202 -1.21 -9.33 -13.86
CA HIS A 202 -0.15 -8.92 -12.95
C HIS A 202 0.31 -7.49 -13.28
N ALA A 203 0.80 -6.78 -12.28
CA ALA A 203 1.44 -5.47 -12.43
C ALA A 203 2.60 -5.32 -11.43
N ASP A 204 3.53 -4.42 -11.71
CA ASP A 204 4.62 -4.08 -10.81
C ASP A 204 4.27 -2.77 -10.07
N VAL A 205 4.46 -2.75 -8.75
CA VAL A 205 4.20 -1.58 -7.91
C VAL A 205 5.53 -0.93 -7.54
N HIS A 206 5.65 0.36 -7.86
CA HIS A 206 6.83 1.16 -7.60
C HIS A 206 6.51 2.21 -6.55
N VAL A 207 7.01 1.98 -5.34
CA VAL A 207 6.89 2.92 -4.23
C VAL A 207 8.23 3.62 -4.06
N PRO A 208 8.27 4.96 -3.96
CA PRO A 208 9.51 5.71 -3.77
C PRO A 208 10.29 5.14 -2.59
N GLY A 209 11.62 5.13 -2.70
CA GLY A 209 12.47 4.59 -1.64
C GLY A 209 12.39 3.08 -1.40
N PHE A 210 11.48 2.31 -2.03
CA PHE A 210 11.45 0.83 -1.94
C PHE A 210 11.99 0.19 -3.22
N ALA A 211 12.36 -1.09 -3.12
CA ALA A 211 12.52 -1.92 -4.32
C ALA A 211 11.15 -2.11 -5.01
N PRO A 212 11.08 -2.12 -6.35
CA PRO A 212 9.84 -2.44 -7.06
C PRO A 212 9.30 -3.81 -6.63
N LEU A 213 7.99 -3.88 -6.36
CA LEU A 213 7.30 -5.14 -6.08
C LEU A 213 6.77 -5.67 -7.40
N THR A 214 7.39 -6.72 -7.93
CA THR A 214 7.06 -7.27 -9.24
C THR A 214 6.00 -8.36 -9.17
N GLY A 215 5.14 -8.45 -10.19
CA GLY A 215 4.18 -9.55 -10.32
C GLY A 215 3.06 -9.52 -9.27
N VAL A 216 2.60 -8.33 -8.87
CA VAL A 216 1.44 -8.16 -8.00
C VAL A 216 0.18 -8.58 -8.76
N PRO A 217 -0.62 -9.54 -8.25
CA PRO A 217 -1.79 -10.03 -8.96
C PRO A 217 -2.88 -8.96 -9.01
N VAL A 218 -3.50 -8.85 -10.18
CA VAL A 218 -4.60 -7.93 -10.45
C VAL A 218 -5.92 -8.70 -10.38
N GLN A 219 -6.83 -8.23 -9.53
CA GLN A 219 -8.17 -8.79 -9.40
C GLN A 219 -9.15 -7.97 -10.24
N HIS A 220 -9.88 -8.60 -11.15
CA HIS A 220 -10.90 -7.91 -11.96
C HIS A 220 -12.28 -8.20 -11.38
N ALA A 221 -12.97 -7.18 -10.87
CA ALA A 221 -14.32 -7.33 -10.31
C ALA A 221 -15.35 -7.74 -11.38
N ASP A 222 -15.13 -7.30 -12.62
CA ASP A 222 -16.01 -7.56 -13.76
C ASP A 222 -15.60 -8.78 -14.60
N ALA A 223 -14.58 -9.54 -14.18
CA ALA A 223 -14.28 -10.80 -14.86
C ALA A 223 -15.53 -11.68 -14.74
N PRO A 224 -16.16 -12.09 -15.86
CA PRO A 224 -17.29 -13.01 -15.82
C PRO A 224 -16.85 -14.19 -14.96
N ALA A 225 -17.63 -14.50 -13.92
CA ALA A 225 -17.38 -15.69 -13.11
C ALA A 225 -17.05 -16.82 -14.08
N PRO A 226 -15.92 -17.54 -13.92
CA PRO A 226 -15.50 -18.53 -14.90
C PRO A 226 -16.70 -19.42 -15.17
N SER A 227 -17.19 -19.39 -16.42
CA SER A 227 -18.38 -20.15 -16.80
C SER A 227 -18.19 -21.54 -16.23
N PRO A 228 -19.14 -22.04 -15.41
CA PRO A 228 -18.93 -23.28 -14.66
C PRO A 228 -18.47 -24.32 -15.67
N THR A 229 -17.24 -24.81 -15.50
CA THR A 229 -16.69 -25.83 -16.40
C THR A 229 -17.74 -26.92 -16.45
N PRO A 230 -18.27 -27.30 -17.64
CA PRO A 230 -19.32 -28.30 -17.71
C PRO A 230 -18.84 -29.50 -16.93
N ILE A 231 -19.56 -29.81 -15.84
CA ILE A 231 -19.25 -30.93 -14.97
C ILE A 231 -19.16 -32.11 -15.94
N PRO A 232 -17.99 -32.77 -16.07
CA PRO A 232 -17.89 -33.92 -16.96
C PRO A 232 -19.01 -34.86 -16.56
N PRO A 233 -19.81 -35.37 -17.53
CA PRO A 233 -20.92 -36.26 -17.20
C PRO A 233 -20.37 -37.34 -16.28
N THR A 234 -20.93 -37.43 -15.07
CA THR A 234 -20.57 -38.43 -14.08
C THR A 234 -20.79 -39.79 -14.74
N THR A 235 -19.73 -40.32 -15.33
CA THR A 235 -19.70 -41.68 -15.83
C THR A 235 -19.66 -42.50 -14.57
N GLU A 236 -20.81 -43.11 -14.27
CA GLU A 236 -20.99 -44.09 -13.22
C GLU A 236 -19.75 -45.01 -13.17
N PRO A 237 -19.04 -45.08 -12.03
CA PRO A 237 -17.83 -45.87 -11.96
C PRO A 237 -18.18 -47.35 -12.18
N PRO A 238 -17.50 -48.06 -13.11
CA PRO A 238 -17.59 -49.50 -13.13
C PRO A 238 -17.02 -50.03 -11.81
N SER A 239 -17.91 -50.59 -11.00
CA SER A 239 -17.57 -51.37 -9.84
C SER A 239 -16.64 -52.52 -10.25
N SER A 240 -15.56 -52.70 -9.49
CA SER A 240 -14.59 -53.81 -9.55
C SER A 240 -13.36 -53.61 -10.44
N ALA A 241 -12.27 -53.13 -9.84
CA ALA A 241 -10.92 -53.51 -10.23
C ALA A 241 -9.98 -53.53 -9.01
N THR A 242 -9.59 -54.75 -8.68
CA THR A 242 -8.45 -55.29 -7.92
C THR A 242 -7.41 -54.32 -7.34
N PRO A 243 -7.00 -54.50 -6.06
CA PRO A 243 -5.90 -53.75 -5.45
C PRO A 243 -4.57 -54.06 -6.13
N SER A 244 -3.89 -53.03 -6.66
CA SER A 244 -2.51 -53.13 -7.10
C SER A 244 -1.53 -52.98 -5.93
N PRO A 245 -0.38 -53.68 -5.99
CA PRO A 245 0.57 -53.76 -4.89
C PRO A 245 1.32 -52.45 -4.64
N THR A 246 1.69 -52.31 -3.37
CA THR A 246 2.47 -51.27 -2.71
C THR A 246 3.68 -50.78 -3.53
N PRO A 247 3.89 -49.45 -3.68
CA PRO A 247 5.15 -48.93 -4.19
C PRO A 247 6.26 -49.15 -3.15
N GLU A 248 7.29 -49.80 -3.63
CA GLU A 248 8.53 -50.12 -2.94
C GLU A 248 9.25 -48.84 -2.47
N THR A 249 9.57 -48.81 -1.17
CA THR A 249 10.37 -47.76 -0.53
C THR A 249 11.74 -47.65 -1.18
N SER A 250 11.97 -46.59 -1.95
CA SER A 250 13.29 -46.27 -2.47
C SER A 250 14.17 -45.75 -1.32
N PRO A 251 15.36 -46.33 -1.07
CA PRO A 251 16.24 -45.90 0.00
C PRO A 251 16.82 -44.50 -0.31
N GLU A 252 16.62 -43.60 0.66
CA GLU A 252 17.16 -42.25 0.69
C GLU A 252 18.71 -42.28 0.60
N PRO A 253 19.33 -41.56 -0.35
CA PRO A 253 20.79 -41.48 -0.41
C PRO A 253 21.33 -40.71 0.81
N PRO A 254 22.49 -41.12 1.37
CA PRO A 254 23.05 -40.47 2.55
C PRO A 254 23.39 -39.00 2.27
N PRO A 255 23.23 -38.11 3.27
CA PRO A 255 23.51 -36.70 3.13
C PRO A 255 24.99 -36.48 2.78
N THR A 256 25.22 -35.73 1.71
CA THR A 256 26.56 -35.31 1.29
C THR A 256 27.11 -34.31 2.31
N PRO A 257 28.35 -34.49 2.82
CA PRO A 257 28.94 -33.54 3.76
C PRO A 257 29.11 -32.17 3.10
N SER A 258 28.58 -31.13 3.76
CA SER A 258 28.75 -29.73 3.37
C SER A 258 30.25 -29.37 3.32
N PRO A 259 30.71 -28.69 2.25
CA PRO A 259 32.08 -28.19 2.20
C PRO A 259 32.28 -27.09 3.25
N SER A 260 33.29 -27.30 4.08
CA SER A 260 33.82 -26.37 5.07
C SER A 260 33.95 -24.95 4.52
N ALA A 261 33.42 -23.99 5.28
CA ALA A 261 33.62 -22.56 5.05
C ALA A 261 35.13 -22.23 5.04
N PRO A 262 35.61 -21.39 4.12
CA PRO A 262 36.97 -20.86 4.16
C PRO A 262 37.14 -19.90 5.35
N PRO A 263 38.34 -19.84 5.94
CA PRO A 263 38.62 -19.00 7.10
C PRO A 263 38.50 -17.51 6.76
N ALA A 264 37.89 -16.77 7.68
CA ALA A 264 37.90 -15.32 7.72
C ALA A 264 39.36 -14.82 7.72
N GLY A 265 39.75 -14.17 6.63
CA GLY A 265 41.07 -13.61 6.43
C GLY A 265 40.99 -12.12 6.09
N HIS A 266 41.72 -11.35 6.90
CA HIS A 266 42.34 -10.07 6.59
C HIS A 266 41.52 -8.78 6.81
N ASP A 267 41.63 -8.29 8.05
CA ASP A 267 42.33 -7.03 8.39
C ASP A 267 42.84 -6.24 7.17
N GLY A 268 42.16 -5.12 6.91
CA GLY A 268 42.53 -4.13 5.91
C GLY A 268 42.39 -2.72 6.49
N LEU A 269 43.35 -2.35 7.32
CA LEU A 269 43.68 -0.98 7.75
C LEU A 269 43.93 -0.07 6.54
N VAL A 270 43.12 0.98 6.32
CA VAL A 270 43.58 2.25 5.68
C VAL A 270 42.54 3.38 5.86
N PRO A 271 42.89 4.68 5.69
CA PRO A 271 43.41 5.55 6.73
C PRO A 271 42.53 6.78 7.02
N GLU A 272 42.76 7.32 8.21
CA GLU A 272 42.44 8.68 8.64
C GLU A 272 42.78 9.72 7.55
N SER A 273 41.77 10.40 7.01
CA SER A 273 41.95 11.52 6.08
C SER A 273 41.54 12.82 6.76
N ALA A 274 42.56 13.66 6.87
CA ALA A 274 42.61 14.98 7.47
C ALA A 274 41.48 15.94 7.07
N THR A 275 41.00 16.67 8.07
CA THR A 275 40.28 17.94 7.93
C THR A 275 41.23 19.05 7.47
N PRO A 276 40.89 19.84 6.45
CA PRO A 276 41.57 21.09 6.17
C PRO A 276 40.99 22.21 7.05
N THR A 277 41.93 22.88 7.73
CA THR A 277 41.77 24.07 8.55
C THR A 277 41.10 25.21 7.80
N GLU A 278 40.09 25.78 8.45
CA GLU A 278 39.43 27.03 8.12
C GLU A 278 40.41 28.21 8.22
N GLY A 279 40.44 29.03 7.19
CA GLY A 279 41.14 30.31 7.20
C GLY A 279 40.58 31.21 6.12
N THR A 280 39.78 32.20 6.50
CA THR A 280 39.63 33.45 5.75
C THR A 280 39.18 34.54 6.73
N GLU A 281 39.81 35.70 6.53
CA GLU A 281 39.88 36.95 7.31
C GLU A 281 38.56 37.59 7.75
#